data_AF-A0A2I1I1G1-F1
#
_entry.id   AF-A0A2I1I1G1-F1
#
_cell.length_a   1.000
_cell.length_b   1.000
_cell.length_c   1.000
_cell.angle_alpha   90.00
_cell.angle_beta   90.00
_cell.angle_gamma   90.00
#
_symmetry.space_group_name_H-M   'P 1'
#
loop_
_entity.id
_entity.type
_entity.pdbx_description
1 polymer ?
#
loop_
_entity_poly.entity_id
_entity_poly.type
_entity_poly.pdbx_seq_one_letter_code
_entity_poly.pdbx_strand_id
1 'polypeptide(L)'
;MTHSPTTATPADAALEREAAPASSKRRPLALALATLAVAALLVLSLSTGEYSILSQDDGWQIFLAVRVPRTIALVLSGAAMSMSGLVMQLVTQNRFAEPSTTGTTEWAGLGLLVIMIVWPGAPILVRMTCAIVFAFVGTMVFFALLRRVSLRSSLLVPIMGMMLGAVVSAISTFLALETNTLQSVSVWFQGSFTSVYEGQYEVLWIVTIVVAIVFIMADRLTAVSLGEDIAISLGVNYHRMVLIATGLVAVATGVVTVVVGSLPFLGLIVPNLVSLSMGDNLRTNLPWVCLAGISLVTVTDLLARTIISPFEMPVSVILGVLGAFVFIALVLRQAKKGAVL
;
A
#
# COMPACT_ATOMS: atom_id res chain seq x y z
N MET A 1 -55.18 -42.85 21.15
CA MET A 1 -54.79 -41.48 20.74
C MET A 1 -53.31 -41.32 21.04
N THR A 2 -52.45 -41.56 20.06
CA THR A 2 -51.00 -41.32 20.14
C THR A 2 -50.60 -40.72 18.80
N HIS A 3 -50.31 -39.42 18.80
CA HIS A 3 -49.87 -38.68 17.64
C HIS A 3 -48.45 -39.13 17.25
N SER A 4 -48.27 -39.62 16.01
CA SER A 4 -46.95 -39.71 15.38
C SER A 4 -46.61 -38.36 14.74
N PRO A 5 -45.39 -37.83 14.91
CA PRO A 5 -44.95 -36.65 14.20
C PRO A 5 -44.62 -37.04 12.75
N THR A 6 -45.29 -36.41 11.79
CA THR A 6 -44.94 -36.44 10.37
C THR A 6 -43.53 -35.89 10.18
N THR A 7 -42.57 -36.75 9.85
CA THR A 7 -41.23 -36.37 9.42
C THR A 7 -41.30 -35.80 8.01
N ALA A 8 -41.02 -34.51 7.86
CA ALA A 8 -40.85 -33.87 6.56
C ALA A 8 -39.72 -34.57 5.78
N THR A 9 -39.98 -34.85 4.51
CA THR A 9 -39.04 -35.48 3.58
C THR A 9 -37.83 -34.57 3.31
N PRO A 10 -36.60 -35.11 3.15
CA PRO A 10 -35.39 -34.31 2.88
C PRO A 10 -35.41 -33.54 1.55
N ALA A 11 -36.41 -33.80 0.69
CA ALA A 11 -36.53 -33.20 -0.62
C ALA A 11 -37.04 -31.75 -0.60
N ASP A 12 -37.84 -31.36 0.41
CA ASP A 12 -38.40 -30.01 0.48
C ASP A 12 -37.39 -28.97 1.01
N ALA A 13 -36.37 -29.41 1.75
CA ALA A 13 -35.29 -28.55 2.25
C ALA A 13 -34.23 -28.20 1.18
N ALA A 14 -34.27 -28.86 0.01
CA ALA A 14 -33.29 -28.69 -1.06
C ALA A 14 -33.69 -27.61 -2.10
N LEU A 15 -34.92 -27.09 -2.06
CA LEU A 15 -35.43 -26.14 -3.06
C LEU A 15 -35.44 -24.66 -2.60
N GLU A 16 -35.09 -24.36 -1.35
CA GLU A 16 -35.05 -22.97 -0.83
C GLU A 16 -33.65 -22.31 -0.83
N ARG A 17 -32.62 -22.99 -1.35
CA ARG A 17 -31.26 -22.42 -1.44
C ARG A 17 -30.75 -22.36 -2.87
N GLU A 18 -31.26 -21.42 -3.64
CA GLU A 18 -30.46 -20.71 -4.65
C GLU A 18 -31.19 -19.45 -5.15
N ALA A 19 -31.35 -18.47 -4.25
CA ALA A 19 -31.48 -17.10 -4.69
C ALA A 19 -30.14 -16.67 -5.32
N ALA A 20 -30.03 -16.83 -6.65
CA ALA A 20 -28.91 -16.34 -7.43
C ALA A 20 -28.62 -14.86 -7.08
N PRO A 21 -27.37 -14.47 -6.80
CA PRO A 21 -27.11 -13.11 -6.36
C PRO A 21 -27.30 -12.16 -7.56
N ALA A 22 -28.24 -11.23 -7.41
CA ALA A 22 -28.49 -10.08 -8.27
C ALA A 22 -27.31 -9.08 -8.29
N SER A 23 -26.08 -9.55 -8.52
CA SER A 23 -24.83 -8.84 -8.23
C SER A 23 -24.15 -8.19 -9.44
N SER A 24 -24.60 -8.47 -10.67
CA SER A 24 -23.92 -7.96 -11.88
C SER A 24 -24.21 -6.47 -12.16
N LYS A 25 -25.48 -6.02 -12.08
CA LYS A 25 -25.86 -4.64 -12.42
C LYS A 25 -25.51 -3.59 -11.35
N ARG A 26 -25.27 -3.99 -10.09
CA ARG A 26 -24.98 -3.05 -8.98
C ARG A 26 -23.50 -2.65 -8.88
N ARG A 27 -22.59 -3.47 -9.42
CA ARG A 27 -21.14 -3.23 -9.42
C ARG A 27 -20.69 -1.96 -10.15
N PRO A 28 -21.15 -1.67 -11.39
CA PRO A 28 -20.74 -0.45 -12.08
C PRO A 28 -21.26 0.82 -11.38
N LEU A 29 -22.47 0.77 -10.82
CA LEU A 29 -23.04 1.91 -10.07
C LEU A 29 -22.28 2.16 -8.77
N ALA A 30 -21.91 1.10 -8.03
CA ALA A 30 -21.10 1.24 -6.83
C ALA A 30 -19.71 1.81 -7.15
N LEU A 31 -19.08 1.37 -8.25
CA LEU A 31 -17.82 1.94 -8.73
C LEU A 31 -17.97 3.42 -9.09
N ALA A 32 -19.03 3.79 -9.81
CA ALA A 32 -19.31 5.19 -10.16
C ALA A 32 -19.48 6.07 -8.91
N LEU A 33 -20.23 5.59 -7.91
CA LEU A 33 -20.40 6.29 -6.64
C LEU A 33 -19.08 6.42 -5.88
N ALA A 34 -18.26 5.36 -5.84
CA ALA A 34 -16.94 5.41 -5.21
C ALA A 34 -16.01 6.40 -5.92
N THR A 35 -16.02 6.43 -7.26
CA THR A 35 -15.24 7.42 -8.02
C THR A 35 -15.71 8.85 -7.77
N LEU A 36 -17.02 9.08 -7.65
CA LEU A 36 -17.57 10.39 -7.31
C LEU A 36 -17.19 10.81 -5.89
N ALA A 37 -17.23 9.88 -4.93
CA ALA A 37 -16.80 10.15 -3.55
C ALA A 37 -15.31 10.52 -3.49
N VAL A 38 -14.46 9.79 -4.22
CA VAL A 38 -13.04 10.13 -4.35
C VAL A 38 -12.87 11.50 -5.00
N ALA A 39 -13.57 11.79 -6.10
CA ALA A 39 -13.50 13.09 -6.75
C ALA A 39 -13.91 14.23 -5.81
N ALA A 40 -14.95 14.05 -5.00
CA ALA A 40 -15.36 15.02 -3.99
C ALA A 40 -14.27 15.23 -2.91
N LEU A 41 -13.61 14.16 -2.45
CA LEU A 41 -12.48 14.26 -1.53
C LEU A 41 -11.28 15.00 -2.13
N LEU A 42 -11.01 14.80 -3.42
CA LEU A 42 -9.92 15.51 -4.11
C LEU A 42 -10.25 16.99 -4.31
N VAL A 43 -11.50 17.34 -4.62
CA VAL A 43 -11.95 18.74 -4.66
C VAL A 43 -11.84 19.39 -3.28
N LEU A 44 -12.18 18.65 -2.22
CA LEU A 44 -11.98 19.12 -0.85
C LEU A 44 -10.49 19.34 -0.55
N SER A 45 -9.61 18.39 -0.91
CA SER A 45 -8.15 18.51 -0.76
C SER A 45 -7.56 19.75 -1.47
N LEU A 46 -8.05 20.06 -2.68
CA LEU A 46 -7.67 21.26 -3.43
C LEU A 46 -8.18 22.55 -2.76
N SER A 47 -9.33 22.49 -2.11
CA SER A 47 -9.97 23.63 -1.45
C SER A 47 -9.41 23.88 -0.04
N THR A 48 -8.88 22.85 0.63
CA THR A 48 -8.33 22.93 1.97
C THR A 48 -6.88 23.46 1.99
N GLY A 49 -6.68 24.56 2.71
CA GLY A 49 -5.36 25.10 3.05
C GLY A 49 -5.49 26.49 3.68
N GLU A 50 -4.55 26.83 4.56
CA GLU A 50 -4.54 28.09 5.32
C GLU A 50 -4.50 29.33 4.42
N TYR A 51 -3.72 29.26 3.34
CA TYR A 51 -3.57 30.37 2.42
C TYR A 51 -4.82 30.51 1.54
N SER A 52 -5.58 31.59 1.70
CA SER A 52 -6.78 31.86 0.90
C SER A 52 -6.45 32.14 -0.57
N ILE A 53 -7.02 31.33 -1.47
CA ILE A 53 -6.79 31.43 -2.92
C ILE A 53 -7.52 32.63 -3.54
N LEU A 54 -8.68 33.01 -2.98
CA LEU A 54 -9.59 33.98 -3.58
C LEU A 54 -9.38 35.42 -3.09
N SER A 55 -8.68 35.59 -1.96
CA SER A 55 -8.52 36.90 -1.33
C SER A 55 -7.13 37.50 -1.48
N GLN A 56 -6.18 36.78 -2.09
CA GLN A 56 -4.81 37.24 -2.28
C GLN A 56 -4.42 37.14 -3.76
N ASP A 57 -3.63 38.10 -4.22
CA ASP A 57 -3.29 38.27 -5.65
C ASP A 57 -2.44 37.10 -6.20
N ASP A 58 -1.65 36.45 -5.36
CA ASP A 58 -0.81 35.28 -5.67
C ASP A 58 -1.49 33.93 -5.34
N GLY A 59 -2.77 33.93 -4.95
CA GLY A 59 -3.50 32.71 -4.58
C GLY A 59 -3.55 31.64 -5.68
N TRP A 60 -3.63 32.05 -6.95
CA TRP A 60 -3.61 31.12 -8.07
C TRP A 60 -2.23 30.46 -8.29
N GLN A 61 -1.14 31.19 -8.00
CA GLN A 61 0.21 30.64 -8.09
C GLN A 61 0.43 29.57 -7.02
N ILE A 62 0.00 29.80 -5.79
CA ILE A 62 0.09 28.81 -4.70
C ILE A 62 -0.80 27.59 -4.98
N PHE A 63 -1.99 27.81 -5.57
CA PHE A 63 -2.86 26.72 -5.99
C PHE A 63 -2.15 25.77 -6.97
N LEU A 64 -1.51 26.31 -8.01
CA LEU A 64 -0.83 25.52 -9.04
C LEU A 64 0.53 24.96 -8.57
N ALA A 65 1.29 25.71 -7.78
CA ALA A 65 2.64 25.32 -7.36
C ALA A 65 2.65 24.33 -6.18
N VAL A 66 1.59 24.29 -5.36
CA VAL A 66 1.55 23.48 -4.13
C VAL A 66 0.31 22.58 -4.07
N ARG A 67 -0.90 23.14 -4.19
CA ARG A 67 -2.12 22.35 -3.92
C ARG A 67 -2.35 21.27 -4.98
N VAL A 68 -2.21 21.61 -6.26
CA VAL A 68 -2.35 20.65 -7.37
C VAL A 68 -1.28 19.55 -7.30
N PRO A 69 0.03 19.86 -7.21
CA PRO A 69 1.09 18.87 -7.01
C PRO A 69 0.83 17.93 -5.83
N ARG A 70 0.43 18.49 -4.68
CA ARG A 70 0.12 17.72 -3.49
C ARG A 70 -1.05 16.77 -3.71
N THR A 71 -2.16 17.23 -4.28
CA THR A 71 -3.32 16.37 -4.56
C THR A 71 -3.00 15.27 -5.57
N ILE A 72 -2.20 15.57 -6.61
CA ILE A 72 -1.72 14.54 -7.55
C ILE A 72 -0.86 13.50 -6.82
N ALA A 73 0.04 13.94 -5.94
CA ALA A 73 0.87 13.03 -5.17
C ALA A 73 0.03 12.10 -4.27
N LEU A 74 -1.01 12.61 -3.60
CA LEU A 74 -1.94 11.79 -2.80
C LEU A 74 -2.57 10.67 -3.65
N VAL A 75 -2.99 11.00 -4.88
CA VAL A 75 -3.59 10.04 -5.80
C VAL A 75 -2.57 8.97 -6.22
N LEU A 76 -1.40 9.42 -6.68
CA LEU A 76 -0.36 8.53 -7.21
C LEU A 76 0.21 7.61 -6.13
N SER A 77 0.57 8.16 -4.96
CA SER A 77 1.11 7.37 -3.85
C SER A 77 0.03 6.45 -3.24
N GLY A 78 -1.20 6.95 -3.08
CA GLY A 78 -2.32 6.18 -2.52
C GLY A 78 -2.64 4.93 -3.35
N ALA A 79 -2.74 5.10 -4.67
CA ALA A 79 -2.96 3.99 -5.58
C ALA A 79 -1.76 3.04 -5.61
N ALA A 80 -0.55 3.55 -5.81
CA ALA A 80 0.65 2.72 -5.98
C ALA A 80 1.02 1.92 -4.74
N MET A 81 0.92 2.51 -3.53
CA MET A 81 1.27 1.82 -2.29
C MET A 81 0.23 0.78 -1.90
N SER A 82 -1.06 1.06 -2.10
CA SER A 82 -2.14 0.09 -1.86
C SER A 82 -2.02 -1.11 -2.81
N MET A 83 -1.71 -0.84 -4.08
CA MET A 83 -1.42 -1.86 -5.09
C MET A 83 -0.16 -2.66 -4.76
N SER A 84 0.90 -1.99 -4.32
CA SER A 84 2.15 -2.66 -3.91
C SER A 84 1.94 -3.58 -2.72
N GLY A 85 1.12 -3.16 -1.77
CA GLY A 85 0.65 -4.01 -0.68
C GLY A 85 -0.06 -5.26 -1.18
N LEU A 86 -1.06 -5.10 -2.04
CA LEU A 86 -1.79 -6.23 -2.63
C LEU A 86 -0.86 -7.19 -3.39
N VAL A 87 0.04 -6.67 -4.23
CA VAL A 87 1.02 -7.48 -4.95
C VAL A 87 1.94 -8.22 -3.98
N MET A 88 2.42 -7.55 -2.93
CA MET A 88 3.24 -8.18 -1.91
C MET A 88 2.50 -9.33 -1.24
N GLN A 89 1.23 -9.12 -0.84
CA GLN A 89 0.41 -10.16 -0.21
C GLN A 89 0.25 -11.40 -1.09
N LEU A 90 0.09 -11.21 -2.41
CA LEU A 90 -0.04 -12.32 -3.36
C LEU A 90 1.26 -13.10 -3.51
N VAL A 91 2.38 -12.40 -3.65
CA VAL A 91 3.70 -13.02 -3.89
C VAL A 91 4.22 -13.72 -2.63
N THR A 92 4.01 -13.14 -1.45
CA THR A 92 4.35 -13.78 -0.17
C THR A 92 3.29 -14.78 0.29
N GLN A 93 2.15 -14.85 -0.39
CA GLN A 93 0.96 -15.62 0.00
C GLN A 93 0.55 -15.33 1.45
N ASN A 94 0.61 -14.06 1.85
CA ASN A 94 0.41 -13.64 3.22
C ASN A 94 -0.32 -12.30 3.29
N ARG A 95 -1.49 -12.29 3.92
CA ARG A 95 -2.37 -11.10 4.00
C ARG A 95 -1.80 -9.95 4.83
N PHE A 96 -0.77 -10.19 5.64
CA PHE A 96 -0.12 -9.17 6.46
C PHE A 96 1.18 -8.63 5.84
N ALA A 97 1.55 -9.11 4.66
CA ALA A 97 2.73 -8.61 3.97
C ALA A 97 2.43 -7.31 3.21
N GLU A 98 3.31 -6.33 3.36
CA GLU A 98 3.33 -5.08 2.61
C GLU A 98 4.79 -4.58 2.56
N PRO A 99 5.13 -3.54 1.78
CA PRO A 99 6.51 -3.06 1.70
C PRO A 99 7.16 -2.75 3.05
N SER A 100 6.45 -2.09 3.97
CA SER A 100 6.94 -1.78 5.33
C SER A 100 7.07 -3.01 6.24
N THR A 101 6.21 -4.02 6.09
CA THR A 101 6.32 -5.24 6.92
C THR A 101 7.31 -6.25 6.38
N THR A 102 7.79 -6.07 5.14
CA THR A 102 8.84 -6.90 4.50
C THR A 102 10.23 -6.26 4.58
N GLY A 103 10.35 -5.07 5.18
CA GLY A 103 11.61 -4.32 5.29
C GLY A 103 11.93 -3.47 4.06
N THR A 104 11.13 -3.54 2.99
CA THR A 104 11.43 -2.93 1.68
C THR A 104 11.60 -1.41 1.79
N THR A 105 10.80 -0.76 2.64
CA THR A 105 10.85 0.68 2.89
C THR A 105 12.15 1.08 3.63
N GLU A 106 12.58 0.29 4.61
CA GLU A 106 13.81 0.50 5.37
C GLU A 106 15.05 0.37 4.46
N TRP A 107 15.04 -0.60 3.55
CA TRP A 107 16.08 -0.73 2.54
C TRP A 107 16.09 0.46 1.56
N ALA A 108 14.93 0.94 1.12
CA ALA A 108 14.84 2.15 0.31
C ALA A 108 15.45 3.37 1.03
N GLY A 109 15.16 3.53 2.33
CA GLY A 109 15.73 4.56 3.19
C GLY A 109 17.25 4.44 3.34
N LEU A 110 17.78 3.23 3.50
CA LEU A 110 19.24 3.00 3.50
C LEU A 110 19.86 3.41 2.15
N GLY A 111 19.23 3.06 1.03
CA GLY A 111 19.71 3.45 -0.30
C GLY A 111 19.76 4.96 -0.49
N LEU A 112 18.75 5.69 0.02
CA LEU A 112 18.72 7.16 0.05
C LEU A 112 19.83 7.74 0.93
N LEU A 113 20.07 7.16 2.11
CA LEU A 113 21.13 7.60 3.00
C LEU A 113 22.51 7.42 2.35
N VAL A 114 22.76 6.25 1.76
CA VAL A 114 24.03 5.95 1.10
C VAL A 114 24.33 6.94 -0.03
N ILE A 115 23.38 7.20 -0.93
CA ILE A 115 23.60 8.16 -2.01
C ILE A 115 23.73 9.60 -1.50
N MET A 116 23.03 9.96 -0.42
CA MET A 116 23.18 11.28 0.21
C MET A 116 24.57 11.48 0.79
N ILE A 117 25.18 10.44 1.37
CA ILE A 117 26.54 10.50 1.91
C ILE A 117 27.58 10.55 0.78
N VAL A 118 27.42 9.69 -0.23
CA VAL A 118 28.38 9.59 -1.34
C VAL A 118 28.29 10.80 -2.29
N TRP A 119 27.08 11.27 -2.57
CA TRP A 119 26.83 12.40 -3.45
C TRP A 119 25.63 13.24 -2.96
N PRO A 120 25.84 14.18 -2.02
CA PRO A 120 24.77 15.00 -1.47
C PRO A 120 23.96 15.77 -2.52
N GLY A 121 24.63 16.24 -3.58
CA GLY A 121 24.02 16.96 -4.71
C GLY A 121 23.41 16.07 -5.80
N ALA A 122 23.28 14.75 -5.57
CA ALA A 122 22.73 13.84 -6.57
C ALA A 122 21.32 14.29 -7.02
N PRO A 123 21.04 14.31 -8.33
CA PRO A 123 19.71 14.60 -8.85
C PRO A 123 18.65 13.63 -8.30
N ILE A 124 17.39 14.07 -8.25
CA ILE A 124 16.29 13.26 -7.69
C ILE A 124 16.18 11.87 -8.34
N LEU A 125 16.38 11.76 -9.65
CA LEU A 125 16.35 10.48 -10.37
C LEU A 125 17.46 9.51 -9.93
N VAL A 126 18.65 10.02 -9.58
CA VAL A 126 19.75 9.20 -9.06
C VAL A 126 19.41 8.71 -7.65
N ARG A 127 18.90 9.61 -6.80
CA ARG A 127 18.45 9.25 -5.45
C ARG A 127 17.36 8.17 -5.50
N MET A 128 16.40 8.32 -6.41
CA MET A 128 15.34 7.33 -6.66
C MET A 128 15.90 6.00 -7.13
N THR A 129 16.82 6.01 -8.09
CA THR A 129 17.42 4.77 -8.61
C THR A 129 18.14 4.01 -7.48
N CYS A 130 18.90 4.70 -6.65
CA CYS A 130 19.54 4.10 -5.47
C CYS A 130 18.52 3.53 -4.48
N ALA A 131 17.45 4.27 -4.16
CA ALA A 131 16.38 3.80 -3.29
C ALA A 131 15.71 2.53 -3.84
N ILE A 132 15.40 2.50 -5.14
CA ILE A 132 14.76 1.37 -5.82
C ILE A 132 15.68 0.14 -5.82
N VAL A 133 16.97 0.32 -6.12
CA VAL A 133 17.93 -0.79 -6.14
C VAL A 133 18.06 -1.40 -4.75
N PHE A 134 18.22 -0.58 -3.71
CA PHE A 134 18.31 -1.08 -2.34
C PHE A 134 17.00 -1.74 -1.90
N ALA A 135 15.84 -1.13 -2.19
CA ALA A 135 14.53 -1.73 -1.93
C ALA A 135 14.42 -3.12 -2.56
N PHE A 136 14.77 -3.24 -3.84
CA PHE A 136 14.73 -4.51 -4.57
C PHE A 136 15.67 -5.56 -3.97
N VAL A 137 16.93 -5.19 -3.71
CA VAL A 137 17.91 -6.07 -3.06
C VAL A 137 17.40 -6.51 -1.69
N GLY A 138 16.85 -5.58 -0.91
CA GLY A 138 16.29 -5.84 0.40
C GLY A 138 15.13 -6.82 0.39
N THR A 139 14.19 -6.64 -0.52
CA THR A 139 13.08 -7.58 -0.69
C THR A 139 13.58 -8.96 -1.17
N MET A 140 14.60 -9.02 -2.02
CA MET A 140 15.23 -10.29 -2.41
C MET A 140 15.91 -10.99 -1.23
N VAL A 141 16.61 -10.25 -0.36
CA VAL A 141 17.17 -10.78 0.89
C VAL A 141 16.05 -11.31 1.79
N PHE A 142 14.96 -10.57 1.93
CA PHE A 142 13.77 -11.01 2.67
C PHE A 142 13.20 -12.33 2.13
N PHE A 143 13.00 -12.46 0.81
CA PHE A 143 12.54 -13.71 0.20
C PHE A 143 13.53 -14.86 0.37
N ALA A 144 14.84 -14.59 0.30
CA ALA A 144 15.86 -15.60 0.54
C ALA A 144 15.82 -16.13 1.97
N LEU A 145 15.60 -15.27 2.96
CA LEU A 145 15.40 -15.67 4.36
C LEU A 145 14.09 -16.44 4.53
N LEU A 146 13.00 -15.97 3.91
CA LEU A 146 11.70 -16.62 4.00
C LEU A 146 11.72 -18.05 3.43
N ARG A 147 12.52 -18.31 2.39
CA ARG A 147 12.72 -19.66 1.83
C ARG A 147 13.41 -20.63 2.81
N ARG A 148 14.18 -20.12 3.77
CA ARG A 148 14.88 -20.95 4.77
C ARG A 148 14.01 -21.34 5.96
N VAL A 149 12.85 -20.71 6.13
CA VAL A 149 11.94 -20.99 7.24
C VAL A 149 10.91 -22.04 6.82
N SER A 150 10.89 -23.16 7.54
CA SER A 150 10.00 -24.31 7.27
C SER A 150 8.58 -24.13 7.80
N LEU A 151 8.40 -23.40 8.89
CA LEU A 151 7.09 -23.10 9.48
C LEU A 151 6.65 -21.70 9.03
N ARG A 152 5.62 -21.62 8.18
CA ARG A 152 5.11 -20.34 7.66
C ARG A 152 3.77 -20.02 8.28
N SER A 153 3.78 -19.57 9.53
CA SER A 153 2.56 -18.99 10.10
C SER A 153 2.28 -17.63 9.47
N SER A 154 1.01 -17.23 9.44
CA SER A 154 0.57 -15.95 8.86
C SER A 154 1.29 -14.74 9.50
N LEU A 155 1.69 -14.83 10.77
CA LEU A 155 2.38 -13.74 11.47
C LEU A 155 3.90 -13.75 11.28
N LEU A 156 4.49 -14.90 10.92
CA LEU A 156 5.94 -15.02 10.81
C LEU A 156 6.50 -14.14 9.69
N VAL A 157 5.77 -14.02 8.56
CA VAL A 157 6.22 -13.23 7.40
C VAL A 157 6.42 -11.74 7.77
N PRO A 158 5.43 -11.03 8.37
CA PRO A 158 5.65 -9.67 8.88
C PRO A 158 6.72 -9.59 9.97
N ILE A 159 6.75 -10.54 10.91
CA ILE A 159 7.72 -10.49 12.03
C ILE A 159 9.15 -10.56 11.50
N MET A 160 9.42 -11.48 10.57
CA MET A 160 10.72 -11.60 9.92
C MET A 160 11.12 -10.32 9.20
N GLY A 161 10.20 -9.70 8.47
CA GLY A 161 10.49 -8.47 7.73
C GLY A 161 10.68 -7.27 8.64
N MET A 162 9.90 -7.13 9.73
CA MET A 162 10.12 -6.12 10.77
C MET A 162 11.48 -6.31 11.48
N MET A 163 11.87 -7.56 11.77
CA MET A 163 13.19 -7.85 12.35
C MET A 163 14.32 -7.47 11.39
N LEU A 164 14.20 -7.82 10.11
CA LEU A 164 15.17 -7.41 9.08
C LEU A 164 15.22 -5.89 8.92
N GLY A 165 14.06 -5.25 8.85
CA GLY A 165 13.92 -3.80 8.77
C GLY A 165 14.53 -3.08 9.98
N ALA A 166 14.39 -3.64 11.18
CA ALA A 166 15.02 -3.10 12.40
C ALA A 166 16.56 -3.17 12.32
N VAL A 167 17.13 -4.25 11.80
CA VAL A 167 18.58 -4.36 11.57
C VAL A 167 19.05 -3.29 10.56
N VAL A 168 18.34 -3.15 9.43
CA VAL A 168 18.66 -2.14 8.41
C VAL A 168 18.51 -0.71 8.95
N SER A 169 17.49 -0.48 9.77
CA SER A 169 17.25 0.81 10.42
C SER A 169 18.34 1.13 11.44
N ALA A 170 18.83 0.14 12.20
CA ALA A 170 19.95 0.32 13.12
C ALA A 170 21.23 0.70 12.37
N ILE A 171 21.53 0.03 11.24
CA ILE A 171 22.65 0.39 10.36
C ILE A 171 22.48 1.82 9.82
N SER A 172 21.28 2.14 9.31
CA SER A 172 20.97 3.48 8.80
C SER A 172 21.13 4.56 9.88
N THR A 173 20.69 4.27 11.11
CA THR A 173 20.81 5.19 12.25
C THR A 173 22.27 5.40 12.64
N PHE A 174 23.07 4.34 12.72
CA PHE A 174 24.49 4.43 13.01
C PHE A 174 25.23 5.29 11.96
N LEU A 175 25.01 5.01 10.67
CA LEU A 175 25.61 5.80 9.59
C LEU A 175 25.16 7.26 9.66
N ALA A 176 23.88 7.51 9.94
CA ALA A 176 23.33 8.86 10.00
C ALA A 176 23.85 9.66 11.20
N LEU A 177 24.20 9.00 12.31
CA LEU A 177 24.89 9.62 13.45
C LEU A 177 26.31 10.02 13.05
N GLU A 178 27.07 9.11 12.46
CA GLU A 178 28.45 9.36 12.02
C GLU A 178 28.54 10.48 10.98
N THR A 179 27.54 10.59 10.09
CA THR A 179 27.53 11.61 9.03
C THR A 179 26.69 12.85 9.35
N ASN A 180 26.18 12.97 10.58
CA ASN A 180 25.30 14.09 11.01
C ASN A 180 24.07 14.30 10.09
N THR A 181 23.49 13.21 9.59
CA THR A 181 22.30 13.19 8.72
C THR A 181 21.08 12.58 9.41
N LEU A 182 21.12 12.41 10.74
CA LEU A 182 20.04 11.82 11.54
C LEU A 182 18.70 12.53 11.34
N GLN A 183 18.70 13.86 11.22
CA GLN A 183 17.49 14.63 10.96
C GLN A 183 16.89 14.30 9.59
N SER A 184 17.71 14.18 8.55
CA SER A 184 17.26 13.83 7.19
C SER A 184 16.63 12.44 7.15
N VAL A 185 17.26 11.46 7.82
CA VAL A 185 16.69 10.11 7.95
C VAL A 185 15.36 10.15 8.71
N SER A 186 15.28 10.91 9.79
CA SER A 186 14.05 11.04 10.60
C SER A 186 12.89 11.59 9.78
N VAL A 187 13.14 12.59 8.92
CA VAL A 187 12.13 13.18 8.03
C VAL A 187 11.60 12.17 7.01
N TRP A 188 12.42 11.29 6.45
CA TRP A 188 11.96 10.28 5.47
C TRP A 188 11.06 9.20 6.10
N PHE A 189 11.32 8.81 7.35
CA PHE A 189 10.43 7.92 8.08
C PHE A 189 9.15 8.63 8.56
N GLN A 190 9.17 9.96 8.65
CA GLN A 190 8.00 10.80 8.91
C GLN A 190 7.32 11.23 7.60
N GLY A 191 6.79 10.26 6.85
CA GLY A 191 6.13 10.51 5.57
C GLY A 191 5.10 11.64 5.64
N SER A 192 5.28 12.64 4.78
CA SER A 192 4.47 13.86 4.72
C SER A 192 4.39 14.40 3.30
N PHE A 193 3.27 15.03 2.98
CA PHE A 193 3.05 15.68 1.69
C PHE A 193 3.36 17.19 1.72
N THR A 194 3.82 17.72 2.85
CA THR A 194 4.18 19.15 2.99
C THR A 194 5.30 19.58 2.04
N SER A 195 6.21 18.67 1.71
CA SER A 195 7.37 18.93 0.83
C SER A 195 7.06 18.74 -0.65
N VAL A 196 5.80 18.44 -1.01
CA VAL A 196 5.40 18.20 -2.41
C VAL A 196 4.98 19.52 -3.06
N TYR A 197 5.81 19.98 -3.99
CA TYR A 197 5.57 21.16 -4.81
C TYR A 197 6.06 20.93 -6.25
N GLU A 198 5.80 21.89 -7.12
CA GLU A 198 6.23 21.88 -8.52
C GLU A 198 7.75 21.57 -8.67
N GLY A 199 8.10 20.66 -9.58
CA GLY A 199 9.46 20.17 -9.80
C GLY A 199 9.85 18.91 -9.02
N GLN A 200 9.07 18.51 -8.00
CA GLN A 200 9.30 17.27 -7.25
C GLN A 200 8.26 16.17 -7.49
N TYR A 201 7.01 16.51 -7.79
CA TYR A 201 5.93 15.53 -7.91
C TYR A 201 5.91 14.82 -9.27
N GLU A 202 6.56 15.37 -10.28
CA GLU A 202 6.53 14.89 -11.67
C GLU A 202 7.11 13.49 -11.79
N VAL A 203 8.11 13.17 -10.97
CA VAL A 203 8.71 11.83 -10.95
C VAL A 203 7.77 10.76 -10.37
N LEU A 204 6.71 11.15 -9.63
CA LEU A 204 5.70 10.20 -9.15
C LEU A 204 4.92 9.57 -10.30
N TRP A 205 4.83 10.19 -11.49
CA TRP A 205 4.13 9.60 -12.64
C TRP A 205 4.70 8.23 -13.08
N ILE A 206 5.95 7.91 -12.70
CA ILE A 206 6.53 6.57 -12.87
C ILE A 206 5.65 5.50 -12.23
N VAL A 207 5.00 5.78 -11.10
CA VAL A 207 4.15 4.81 -10.40
C VAL A 207 2.86 4.52 -11.17
N THR A 208 2.40 5.41 -12.04
CA THR A 208 1.26 5.15 -12.93
C THR A 208 1.59 4.01 -13.91
N ILE A 209 2.83 3.96 -14.41
CA ILE A 209 3.31 2.87 -15.26
C ILE A 209 3.31 1.57 -14.48
N VAL A 210 3.79 1.59 -13.22
CA VAL A 210 3.77 0.42 -12.34
C VAL A 210 2.34 -0.09 -12.14
N VAL A 211 1.40 0.80 -11.79
CA VAL A 211 -0.01 0.45 -11.62
C VAL A 211 -0.57 -0.17 -12.91
N ALA A 212 -0.34 0.45 -14.07
CA ALA A 212 -0.81 -0.06 -15.36
C ALA A 212 -0.26 -1.47 -15.66
N ILE A 213 1.03 -1.72 -15.39
CA ILE A 213 1.64 -3.04 -15.55
C ILE A 213 0.96 -4.07 -14.63
N VAL A 214 0.69 -3.72 -13.37
CA VAL A 214 -0.01 -4.63 -12.43
C VAL A 214 -1.43 -4.95 -12.93
N PHE A 215 -2.14 -3.97 -13.51
CA PHE A 215 -3.45 -4.20 -14.14
C PHE A 215 -3.36 -5.20 -15.29
N ILE A 216 -2.37 -5.08 -16.16
CA ILE A 216 -2.14 -6.01 -17.29
C ILE A 216 -1.76 -7.40 -16.77
N MET A 217 -1.00 -7.48 -15.67
CA MET A 217 -0.48 -8.72 -15.11
C MET A 217 -1.40 -9.37 -14.08
N ALA A 218 -2.60 -8.83 -13.85
CA ALA A 218 -3.50 -9.26 -12.78
C ALA A 218 -3.79 -10.77 -12.81
N ASP A 219 -4.09 -11.34 -13.98
CA ASP A 219 -4.45 -12.76 -14.08
C ASP A 219 -3.25 -13.67 -13.75
N ARG A 220 -2.03 -13.25 -14.14
CA ARG A 220 -0.78 -13.98 -13.82
C ARG A 220 -0.40 -13.87 -12.35
N LEU A 221 -0.59 -12.70 -11.75
CA LEU A 221 -0.37 -12.50 -10.30
C LEU A 221 -1.38 -13.30 -9.47
N THR A 222 -2.62 -13.44 -9.96
CA THR A 222 -3.62 -14.32 -9.35
C THR A 222 -3.13 -15.77 -9.36
N ALA A 223 -2.61 -16.26 -10.49
CA ALA A 223 -2.04 -17.60 -10.56
C ALA A 223 -0.88 -17.81 -9.57
N VAL A 224 0.02 -16.83 -9.43
CA VAL A 224 1.12 -16.87 -8.44
C VAL A 224 0.61 -17.00 -7.01
N SER A 225 -0.52 -16.35 -6.68
CA SER A 225 -1.08 -16.41 -5.32
C SER A 225 -1.58 -17.80 -4.92
N LEU A 226 -1.89 -18.67 -5.90
CA LEU A 226 -2.31 -20.05 -5.67
C LEU A 226 -1.13 -20.98 -5.29
N GLY A 227 0.10 -20.51 -5.42
CA GLY A 227 1.31 -21.27 -5.10
C GLY A 227 2.06 -21.70 -6.33
N GLU A 228 3.28 -22.18 -6.09
CA GLU A 228 4.25 -22.49 -7.14
C GLU A 228 3.76 -23.59 -8.09
N ASP A 229 3.32 -24.73 -7.54
CA ASP A 229 2.87 -25.88 -8.35
C ASP A 229 1.68 -25.53 -9.24
N ILE A 230 0.70 -24.82 -8.70
CA ILE A 230 -0.51 -24.41 -9.43
C ILE A 230 -0.13 -23.38 -10.51
N ALA A 231 0.68 -22.37 -10.19
CA ALA A 231 1.12 -21.38 -11.17
C ALA A 231 1.86 -22.03 -12.34
N ILE A 232 2.77 -22.98 -12.06
CA ILE A 232 3.52 -23.72 -13.09
C ILE A 232 2.57 -24.55 -13.95
N SER A 233 1.60 -25.24 -13.35
CA SER A 233 0.60 -26.03 -14.10
C SER A 233 -0.26 -25.19 -15.05
N LEU A 234 -0.49 -23.91 -14.72
CA LEU A 234 -1.21 -22.94 -15.55
C LEU A 234 -0.32 -22.27 -16.62
N GLY A 235 0.94 -22.71 -16.76
CA GLY A 235 1.91 -22.17 -17.71
C GLY A 235 2.54 -20.84 -17.29
N VAL A 236 2.41 -20.45 -16.03
CA VAL A 236 3.02 -19.23 -15.47
C VAL A 236 4.37 -19.57 -14.85
N ASN A 237 5.42 -18.86 -15.28
CA ASN A 237 6.73 -18.99 -14.64
C ASN A 237 6.72 -18.26 -13.28
N TYR A 238 6.51 -19.02 -12.21
CA TYR A 238 6.37 -18.52 -10.83
C TYR A 238 7.55 -17.62 -10.43
N HIS A 239 8.77 -18.13 -10.57
CA HIS A 239 10.00 -17.42 -10.20
C HIS A 239 10.18 -16.10 -10.93
N ARG A 240 9.94 -16.08 -12.25
CA ARG A 240 10.01 -14.85 -13.04
C ARG A 240 8.95 -13.84 -12.63
N MET A 241 7.74 -14.30 -12.33
CA MET A 241 6.66 -13.43 -11.87
C MET A 241 6.93 -12.83 -10.50
N VAL A 242 7.47 -13.60 -9.55
CA VAL A 242 7.92 -13.11 -8.24
C VAL A 242 8.97 -12.00 -8.42
N LEU A 243 9.93 -12.20 -9.32
CA LEU A 243 10.98 -11.21 -9.62
C LEU A 243 10.39 -9.92 -10.20
N ILE A 244 9.51 -10.02 -11.20
CA ILE A 244 8.85 -8.85 -11.82
C ILE A 244 7.98 -8.12 -10.80
N ALA A 245 7.17 -8.85 -10.04
CA ALA A 245 6.31 -8.28 -9.00
C ALA A 245 7.13 -7.55 -7.94
N THR A 246 8.24 -8.14 -7.50
CA THR A 246 9.16 -7.49 -6.57
C THR A 246 9.80 -6.24 -7.17
N GLY A 247 10.20 -6.28 -8.44
CA GLY A 247 10.71 -5.11 -9.16
C GLY A 247 9.69 -3.97 -9.21
N LEU A 248 8.43 -4.28 -9.53
CA LEU A 248 7.33 -3.31 -9.55
C LEU A 248 7.10 -2.69 -8.17
N VAL A 249 7.06 -3.50 -7.12
CA VAL A 249 6.90 -3.03 -5.74
C VAL A 249 8.09 -2.18 -5.29
N ALA A 250 9.32 -2.57 -5.63
CA ALA A 250 10.53 -1.82 -5.32
C ALA A 250 10.55 -0.47 -6.04
N VAL A 251 10.13 -0.40 -7.30
CA VAL A 251 9.98 0.86 -8.04
C VAL A 251 8.94 1.76 -7.37
N ALA A 252 7.74 1.25 -7.11
CA ALA A 252 6.69 2.04 -6.46
C ALA A 252 7.10 2.54 -5.08
N THR A 253 7.65 1.65 -4.25
CA THR A 253 8.10 1.99 -2.89
C THR A 253 9.24 3.00 -2.94
N GLY A 254 10.28 2.77 -3.74
CA GLY A 254 11.42 3.68 -3.85
C GLY A 254 10.99 5.07 -4.32
N VAL A 255 10.18 5.15 -5.38
CA VAL A 255 9.66 6.43 -5.90
C VAL A 255 8.85 7.18 -4.83
N VAL A 256 7.91 6.51 -4.17
CA VAL A 256 7.06 7.13 -3.14
C VAL A 256 7.90 7.54 -1.92
N THR A 257 8.84 6.70 -1.47
CA THR A 257 9.70 7.01 -0.33
C THR A 257 10.60 8.22 -0.58
N VAL A 258 11.11 8.42 -1.81
CA VAL A 258 11.93 9.60 -2.12
C VAL A 258 11.11 10.90 -2.08
N VAL A 259 9.88 10.88 -2.60
CA VAL A 259 9.08 12.10 -2.78
C VAL A 259 8.22 12.43 -1.55
N VAL A 260 7.61 11.41 -0.96
CA VAL A 260 6.62 11.55 0.13
C VAL A 260 7.16 11.02 1.46
N GLY A 261 8.07 10.04 1.42
CA GLY A 261 8.52 9.31 2.60
C GLY A 261 7.71 8.04 2.87
N SER A 262 7.83 7.50 4.07
CA SER A 262 7.18 6.25 4.46
C SER A 262 5.68 6.40 4.70
N LEU A 263 4.86 5.57 4.02
CA LEU A 263 3.41 5.47 4.21
C LEU A 263 3.06 4.09 4.81
N PRO A 264 3.21 3.90 6.14
CA PRO A 264 3.07 2.58 6.77
C PRO A 264 1.62 2.08 6.75
N PHE A 265 1.44 0.76 6.78
CA PHE A 265 0.14 0.06 6.86
C PHE A 265 -0.84 0.28 5.70
N LEU A 266 -0.58 1.20 4.78
CA LEU A 266 -1.48 1.48 3.66
C LEU A 266 -1.67 0.24 2.77
N GLY A 267 -0.57 -0.46 2.48
CA GLY A 267 -0.55 -1.68 1.67
C GLY A 267 -1.16 -2.89 2.39
N LEU A 268 -1.30 -2.83 3.72
CA LEU A 268 -1.94 -3.84 4.53
C LEU A 268 -3.43 -3.57 4.67
N ILE A 269 -3.82 -2.38 5.10
CA ILE A 269 -5.20 -2.01 5.43
C ILE A 269 -6.08 -2.15 4.18
N VAL A 270 -5.69 -1.50 3.09
CA VAL A 270 -6.57 -1.29 1.94
C VAL A 270 -6.91 -2.62 1.25
N PRO A 271 -5.93 -3.46 0.87
CA PRO A 271 -6.23 -4.75 0.23
C PRO A 271 -7.04 -5.69 1.12
N ASN A 272 -6.78 -5.71 2.44
CA ASN A 272 -7.53 -6.54 3.37
C ASN A 272 -9.00 -6.10 3.50
N LEU A 273 -9.26 -4.80 3.60
CA LEU A 273 -10.63 -4.28 3.66
C LEU A 273 -11.42 -4.55 2.37
N VAL A 274 -10.77 -4.37 1.21
CA VAL A 274 -11.39 -4.69 -0.08
C VAL A 274 -11.66 -6.19 -0.20
N SER A 275 -10.69 -7.04 0.18
CA SER A 275 -10.86 -8.50 0.08
C SER A 275 -11.92 -9.04 1.03
N LEU A 276 -12.08 -8.44 2.23
CA LEU A 276 -13.14 -8.78 3.17
C LEU A 276 -14.55 -8.47 2.64
N SER A 277 -14.69 -7.49 1.74
CA SER A 277 -15.99 -7.06 1.21
C SER A 277 -16.32 -7.68 -0.16
N MET A 278 -15.31 -7.90 -1.01
CA MET A 278 -15.49 -8.30 -2.41
C MET A 278 -14.95 -9.71 -2.73
N GLY A 279 -14.25 -10.37 -1.80
CA GLY A 279 -13.54 -11.63 -2.02
C GLY A 279 -12.13 -11.43 -2.59
N ASP A 280 -11.45 -12.49 -3.01
CA ASP A 280 -10.01 -12.47 -3.36
C ASP A 280 -9.71 -12.37 -4.87
N ASN A 281 -10.67 -11.98 -5.71
CA ASN A 281 -10.44 -11.84 -7.15
C ASN A 281 -9.63 -10.58 -7.48
N LEU A 282 -8.36 -10.75 -7.84
CA LEU A 282 -7.44 -9.64 -8.05
C LEU A 282 -7.95 -8.62 -9.08
N ARG A 283 -8.28 -9.07 -10.29
CA ARG A 283 -8.65 -8.19 -11.40
C ARG A 283 -9.88 -7.33 -11.11
N THR A 284 -10.85 -7.90 -10.39
CA THR A 284 -12.05 -7.17 -9.95
C THR A 284 -11.74 -6.20 -8.82
N ASN A 285 -10.79 -6.54 -7.95
CA ASN A 285 -10.43 -5.74 -6.78
C ASN A 285 -9.48 -4.58 -7.08
N LEU A 286 -8.67 -4.63 -8.15
CA LEU A 286 -7.67 -3.58 -8.44
C LEU A 286 -8.24 -2.15 -8.45
N PRO A 287 -9.38 -1.86 -9.12
CA PRO A 287 -9.96 -0.51 -9.08
C PRO A 287 -10.37 -0.08 -7.68
N TRP A 288 -10.93 -1.00 -6.89
CA TRP A 288 -11.35 -0.75 -5.52
C TRP A 288 -10.17 -0.50 -4.59
N VAL A 289 -9.08 -1.26 -4.75
CA VAL A 289 -7.83 -1.05 -3.99
C VAL A 289 -7.23 0.31 -4.31
N CYS A 290 -7.23 0.72 -5.59
CA CYS A 290 -6.77 2.06 -5.95
C CYS A 290 -7.64 3.14 -5.33
N LEU A 291 -8.97 3.08 -5.50
CA LEU A 291 -9.89 4.10 -4.99
C LEU A 291 -9.87 4.20 -3.46
N ALA A 292 -9.86 3.07 -2.76
CA ALA A 292 -9.78 3.04 -1.30
C ALA A 292 -8.42 3.55 -0.80
N GLY A 293 -7.33 3.25 -1.50
CA GLY A 293 -5.99 3.80 -1.23
C GLY A 293 -5.93 5.31 -1.36
N ILE A 294 -6.42 5.84 -2.47
CA ILE A 294 -6.53 7.28 -2.73
C ILE A 294 -7.39 7.94 -1.66
N SER A 295 -8.55 7.36 -1.35
CA SER A 295 -9.46 7.87 -0.31
C SER A 295 -8.78 7.95 1.05
N LEU A 296 -8.14 6.86 1.48
CA LEU A 296 -7.53 6.77 2.79
C LEU A 296 -6.40 7.80 2.93
N VAL A 297 -5.49 7.86 1.96
CA VAL A 297 -4.38 8.83 1.97
C VAL A 297 -4.90 10.27 1.96
N THR A 298 -5.90 10.56 1.12
CA THR A 298 -6.49 11.90 1.04
C THR A 298 -7.17 12.32 2.35
N VAL A 299 -7.92 11.41 2.99
CA VAL A 299 -8.54 11.67 4.30
C VAL A 299 -7.48 11.90 5.37
N THR A 300 -6.44 11.06 5.41
CA THR A 300 -5.36 11.23 6.40
C THR A 300 -4.57 12.52 6.18
N ASP A 301 -4.36 12.95 4.94
CA ASP A 301 -3.71 14.23 4.64
C ASP A 301 -4.60 15.43 5.00
N LEU A 302 -5.90 15.37 4.75
CA LEU A 302 -6.85 16.39 5.20
C LEU A 302 -6.86 16.52 6.73
N LEU A 303 -6.85 15.41 7.46
CA LEU A 303 -6.73 15.41 8.91
C LEU A 303 -5.39 15.98 9.37
N ALA A 304 -4.29 15.62 8.70
CA ALA A 304 -2.96 16.12 9.02
C ALA A 304 -2.83 17.64 8.88
N ARG A 305 -3.53 18.25 7.91
CA ARG A 305 -3.58 19.71 7.71
C ARG A 305 -4.50 20.44 8.69
N THR A 306 -5.51 19.77 9.23
CA THR A 306 -6.60 20.43 9.99
C THR A 306 -6.49 20.27 11.50
N ILE A 307 -5.87 19.20 12.01
CA ILE A 307 -5.85 18.92 13.46
C ILE A 307 -4.99 19.93 14.24
N ILE A 308 -3.85 20.39 13.70
CA ILE A 308 -2.93 21.32 14.39
C ILE A 308 -2.62 22.56 13.53
N SER A 309 -3.61 23.05 12.79
CA SER A 309 -3.47 24.27 11.98
C SER A 309 -2.91 25.44 12.84
N PRO A 310 -1.89 26.20 12.36
CA PRO A 310 -1.34 26.24 11.00
C PRO A 310 -0.19 25.24 10.72
N PHE A 311 0.17 24.40 11.68
CA PHE A 311 1.19 23.37 11.50
C PHE A 311 0.59 22.10 10.92
N GLU A 312 1.39 21.37 10.14
CA GLU A 312 0.97 20.10 9.57
C GLU A 312 1.66 18.94 10.29
N MET A 313 0.88 17.90 10.61
CA MET A 313 1.45 16.64 11.10
C MET A 313 1.94 15.76 9.95
N PRO A 314 2.94 14.89 10.16
CA PRO A 314 3.26 13.84 9.20
C PRO A 314 2.07 12.89 9.02
N VAL A 315 1.67 12.63 7.77
CA VAL A 315 0.57 11.72 7.43
C VAL A 315 0.87 10.30 7.91
N SER A 316 2.14 9.91 7.94
CA SER A 316 2.58 8.61 8.45
C SER A 316 2.19 8.37 9.91
N VAL A 317 2.03 9.42 10.73
CA VAL A 317 1.59 9.30 12.14
C VAL A 317 0.13 8.85 12.20
N ILE A 318 -0.74 9.50 11.42
CA ILE A 318 -2.17 9.16 11.38
C ILE A 318 -2.38 7.76 10.79
N LEU A 319 -1.68 7.45 9.69
CA LEU A 319 -1.67 6.11 9.09
C LEU A 319 -1.12 5.06 10.04
N GLY A 320 -0.06 5.37 10.80
CA GLY A 320 0.55 4.48 11.78
C GLY A 320 -0.42 4.11 12.89
N VAL A 321 -1.09 5.10 13.48
CA VAL A 321 -2.09 4.88 14.54
C VAL A 321 -3.28 4.07 14.01
N LEU A 322 -3.89 4.51 12.91
CA LEU A 322 -5.03 3.83 12.30
C LEU A 322 -4.66 2.40 11.87
N GLY A 323 -3.50 2.24 11.25
CA GLY A 323 -2.98 0.98 10.77
C GLY A 323 -2.68 0.00 11.88
N ALA A 324 -2.11 0.45 13.00
CA ALA A 324 -1.91 -0.40 14.17
C ALA A 324 -3.24 -0.94 14.72
N PHE A 325 -4.27 -0.08 14.86
CA PHE A 325 -5.59 -0.53 15.31
C PHE A 325 -6.22 -1.54 14.35
N VAL A 326 -6.18 -1.26 13.04
CA VAL A 326 -6.74 -2.17 12.02
C VAL A 326 -5.96 -3.48 11.98
N PHE A 327 -4.63 -3.43 12.01
CA PHE A 327 -3.76 -4.61 12.03
C PHE A 327 -4.09 -5.51 13.22
N ILE A 328 -4.13 -4.96 14.44
CA ILE A 328 -4.48 -5.71 15.65
C ILE A 328 -5.88 -6.29 15.53
N ALA A 329 -6.87 -5.51 15.05
CA ALA A 329 -8.23 -5.99 14.87
C ALA A 329 -8.32 -7.16 13.86
N LEU A 330 -7.55 -7.12 12.77
CA LEU A 330 -7.47 -8.20 11.78
C LEU A 330 -6.82 -9.45 12.37
N VAL A 331 -5.73 -9.31 13.12
CA VAL A 331 -5.05 -10.42 13.80
C VAL A 331 -5.98 -11.09 14.82
N LEU A 332 -6.63 -10.31 15.69
CA LEU A 332 -7.56 -10.84 16.70
C LEU A 332 -8.78 -11.51 16.07
N ARG A 333 -9.26 -11.01 14.92
CA ARG A 333 -10.35 -11.65 14.16
C ARG A 333 -9.93 -13.00 13.58
N GLN A 334 -8.70 -13.13 13.06
CA GLN A 334 -8.20 -14.42 12.56
C GLN A 334 -8.04 -15.43 13.70
N ALA A 335 -7.49 -15.02 14.84
CA ALA A 335 -7.35 -15.87 16.02
C ALA A 335 -8.71 -16.42 16.53
N LYS A 336 -9.75 -15.58 16.55
CA LYS A 336 -11.11 -15.99 16.95
C LYS A 336 -11.79 -16.95 15.98
N LYS A 337 -11.44 -16.92 14.69
CA LYS A 337 -12.06 -17.79 13.67
C LYS A 337 -11.48 -19.22 13.65
N GLY A 338 -10.53 -19.54 14.54
CA GLY A 338 -10.00 -20.90 14.66
C GLY A 338 -9.30 -21.38 13.40
N ALA A 339 -8.68 -20.47 12.63
CA ALA A 339 -7.72 -20.87 11.62
C ALA A 339 -6.53 -21.50 12.36
N VAL A 340 -6.48 -22.82 12.32
CA VAL A 340 -5.37 -23.64 12.84
C VAL A 340 -4.07 -23.05 12.28
N LEU A 341 -3.16 -22.75 13.21
CA LEU A 341 -1.83 -22.19 12.98
C LEU A 341 -0.98 -23.04 12.04
#